data_AF-A0A540KFI6-F1
#
_entry.id   AF-A0A540KFI6-F1
#
_cell.length_a   1.000
_cell.length_b   1.000
_cell.length_c   1.000
_cell.angle_alpha   90.00
_cell.angle_beta   90.00
_cell.angle_gamma   90.00
#
_symmetry.space_group_name_H-M   'P 1'
#
loop_
_entity.id
_entity.type
_entity.pdbx_description
1 polymer ?
#
loop_
_entity_poly.entity_id
_entity_poly.type
_entity_poly.pdbx_seq_one_letter_code
_entity_poly.pdbx_strand_id
1 'polypeptide(L)'
;MGGGMEANKNKFIEEWGSVRENLEYNFRWTRRNFALVGIFGIALPILVYKGIVRDFVRWENGSEMSLGYLSIFGELHYCGGFRAFVGL
;
A
#
# COMPACT_ATOMS: atom_id res chain seq x y z
N MET A 1 6.12 38.37 -11.33
CA MET A 1 5.14 37.53 -10.61
C MET A 1 5.03 38.08 -9.20
N GLY A 2 3.83 38.48 -8.77
CA GLY A 2 3.62 39.23 -7.52
C GLY A 2 4.00 38.41 -6.28
N GLY A 3 5.22 38.61 -5.80
CA GLY A 3 5.71 38.09 -4.53
C GLY A 3 5.28 39.03 -3.41
N GLY A 4 4.21 38.68 -2.72
CA GLY A 4 3.61 39.53 -1.68
C GLY A 4 2.85 38.76 -0.61
N MET A 5 3.17 37.49 -0.41
CA MET A 5 2.69 36.69 0.71
C MET A 5 3.89 36.05 1.38
N GLU A 6 4.57 36.80 2.25
CA GLU A 6 5.58 36.26 3.15
C GLU A 6 4.87 35.46 4.25
N ALA A 7 4.36 34.28 3.89
CA ALA A 7 4.17 33.24 4.89
C ALA A 7 5.54 33.00 5.54
N ASN A 8 5.60 32.89 6.87
CA ASN A 8 6.84 32.58 7.59
C ASN A 8 7.44 31.29 7.00
N LYS A 9 8.47 31.45 6.15
CA LYS A 9 9.08 30.34 5.43
C LYS A 9 9.83 29.47 6.43
N ASN A 10 9.21 28.37 6.80
CA ASN A 10 9.87 27.37 7.62
C ASN A 10 10.78 26.53 6.72
N LYS A 11 12.10 26.70 6.87
CA LYS A 11 13.11 25.94 6.12
C LYS A 11 12.82 24.45 6.10
N PHE A 12 12.38 23.88 7.22
CA PHE A 12 12.08 22.45 7.31
C PHE A 12 10.86 22.02 6.46
N ILE A 13 9.88 22.91 6.29
CA ILE A 13 8.67 22.63 5.49
C ILE A 13 8.97 22.77 4.01
N GLU A 14 9.72 23.81 3.61
CA GLU A 14 10.14 24.00 2.22
C GLU A 14 11.08 22.86 1.76
N GLU A 15 12.04 22.46 2.61
CA GLU A 15 12.94 21.35 2.32
C GLU A 15 12.16 20.02 2.24
N TRP A 16 11.25 19.76 3.17
CA TRP A 16 10.39 18.57 3.15
C TRP A 16 9.52 18.50 1.89
N GLY A 17 8.90 19.61 1.48
CA GLY A 17 8.13 19.70 0.24
C GLY A 17 9.00 19.43 -0.99
N SER A 18 10.17 20.08 -1.05
CA SER A 18 11.11 19.93 -2.16
C SER A 18 11.62 18.50 -2.34
N VAL A 19 11.85 17.75 -1.25
CA VAL A 19 12.30 16.36 -1.31
C VAL A 19 11.18 15.45 -1.84
N ARG A 20 9.92 15.74 -1.50
CA ARG A 20 8.77 14.96 -1.99
C ARG A 20 8.50 15.18 -3.46
N GLU A 21 8.62 16.42 -3.93
CA GLU A 21 8.46 16.76 -5.35
C GLU A 21 9.57 16.12 -6.20
N ASN A 22 10.78 15.98 -5.64
CA ASN A 22 11.95 15.41 -6.33
C ASN A 22 12.22 13.93 -6.00
N LEU A 23 11.21 13.19 -5.53
CA LEU A 23 11.33 11.76 -5.18
C LEU A 23 11.78 10.89 -6.36
N GLU A 24 11.39 11.27 -7.58
CA GLU A 24 11.72 10.57 -8.82
C GLU A 24 13.21 10.57 -9.15
N TYR A 25 13.93 11.65 -8.85
CA TYR A 25 15.38 11.74 -9.07
C TYR A 25 16.19 10.90 -8.07
N ASN A 26 15.62 10.66 -6.88
CA ASN A 26 16.23 9.86 -5.83
C ASN A 26 15.85 8.37 -5.92
N PHE A 27 14.91 8.03 -6.81
CA PHE A 27 14.46 6.66 -6.97
C PHE A 27 15.55 5.79 -7.60
N ARG A 28 15.80 4.64 -6.98
CA ARG A 28 16.79 3.66 -7.45
C ARG A 28 16.16 2.28 -7.51
N TRP A 29 16.47 1.54 -8.57
CA TRP A 29 16.10 0.13 -8.71
C TRP A 29 16.98 -0.74 -7.81
N THR A 30 16.55 -0.87 -6.55
CA THR A 30 17.13 -1.78 -5.58
C THR A 30 16.25 -3.01 -5.43
N ARG A 31 16.80 -4.13 -4.92
CA ARG A 31 16.03 -5.37 -4.70
C ARG A 31 14.80 -5.14 -3.81
N ARG A 32 14.93 -4.26 -2.81
CA ARG A 32 13.82 -3.88 -1.92
C ARG A 32 12.74 -3.09 -2.66
N ASN A 33 13.14 -2.10 -3.47
CA ASN A 33 12.18 -1.30 -4.26
C ASN A 33 11.48 -2.14 -5.33
N PHE A 34 12.19 -3.09 -5.95
CA PHE A 34 11.60 -4.02 -6.90
C PHE A 34 10.58 -4.95 -6.23
N ALA A 35 10.88 -5.47 -5.04
CA ALA A 35 9.93 -6.26 -4.26
C ALA A 35 8.68 -5.45 -3.88
N LEU A 36 8.85 -4.20 -3.46
CA LEU A 36 7.74 -3.31 -3.12
C LEU A 36 6.85 -3.01 -4.34
N VAL A 37 7.45 -2.68 -5.48
CA VAL A 37 6.72 -2.45 -6.74
C VAL A 37 5.99 -3.72 -7.18
N GLY A 38 6.60 -4.90 -7.04
CA GLY A 38 5.96 -6.17 -7.38
C GLY A 38 4.77 -6.52 -6.47
N ILE A 39 4.91 -6.33 -5.17
CA ILE A 39 3.84 -6.65 -4.20
C ILE A 39 2.69 -5.65 -4.35
N PHE A 40 2.97 -4.35 -4.27
CA PHE A 40 1.93 -3.32 -4.25
C PHE A 40 1.42 -2.95 -5.65
N GLY A 41 2.27 -3.00 -6.67
CA GLY A 41 1.90 -2.65 -8.05
C GLY A 41 1.25 -3.80 -8.82
N ILE A 42 1.52 -5.05 -8.47
CA ILE A 42 1.06 -6.21 -9.25
C ILE A 42 0.31 -7.22 -8.37
N ALA A 43 0.94 -7.74 -7.31
CA ALA A 43 0.37 -8.86 -6.56
C ALA A 43 -0.95 -8.48 -5.85
N LEU A 44 -0.98 -7.36 -5.14
CA LEU A 44 -2.17 -6.90 -4.42
C LEU A 44 -3.36 -6.61 -5.35
N PRO A 45 -3.24 -5.81 -6.42
CA PRO A 45 -4.35 -5.57 -7.34
C PRO A 45 -4.94 -6.85 -7.94
N ILE A 46 -4.09 -7.82 -8.30
CA ILE A 46 -4.55 -9.09 -8.87
C ILE A 46 -5.28 -9.94 -7.82
N LEU A 47 -4.75 -10.01 -6.60
CA LEU A 47 -5.38 -10.76 -5.51
C LEU A 47 -6.75 -10.17 -5.15
N VAL A 48 -6.84 -8.84 -5.05
CA VAL A 48 -8.10 -8.14 -4.78
C VAL A 48 -9.10 -8.37 -5.91
N TYR A 49 -8.68 -8.21 -7.16
CA TYR A 49 -9.55 -8.45 -8.32
C TYR A 49 -10.07 -9.89 -8.36
N LYS A 50 -9.19 -10.88 -8.20
CA LYS A 50 -9.59 -12.29 -8.19
C LYS A 50 -10.49 -12.65 -7.01
N GLY A 51 -10.24 -12.08 -5.84
CA GLY A 51 -11.10 -12.25 -4.66
C GLY A 51 -12.51 -11.74 -4.94
N ILE A 52 -12.60 -10.48 -5.36
CA ILE A 52 -13.87 -9.82 -5.68
C ILE A 52 -14.64 -10.58 -6.77
N VAL A 53 -14.00 -10.89 -7.91
CA VAL A 53 -14.67 -11.57 -9.03
C VAL A 53 -15.17 -12.95 -8.63
N ARG A 54 -14.38 -13.71 -7.87
CA ARG A 54 -14.80 -15.03 -7.39
C ARG A 54 -16.01 -14.91 -6.47
N ASP A 55 -16.06 -13.89 -5.62
CA ASP A 55 -17.19 -13.67 -4.72
C ASP A 55 -18.44 -13.23 -5.47
N PHE A 56 -18.29 -12.37 -6.48
CA PHE A 56 -19.41 -11.98 -7.35
C PHE A 56 -19.99 -13.17 -8.14
N VAL A 57 -19.14 -14.03 -8.73
CA VAL A 57 -19.61 -15.24 -9.46
C VAL A 57 -20.21 -16.29 -8.52
N ARG A 58 -19.71 -16.39 -7.29
CA ARG A 58 -20.23 -17.33 -6.28
C ARG A 58 -21.51 -16.82 -5.60
N TRP A 59 -21.77 -15.52 -5.63
CA TRP A 59 -23.03 -14.95 -5.16
C TRP A 59 -24.20 -15.24 -6.13
N GLU A 60 -23.93 -15.34 -7.43
CA GLU A 60 -24.95 -15.67 -8.45
C GLU A 60 -25.35 -17.15 -8.43
N ASN A 61 -24.42 -18.05 -8.11
CA ASN A 61 -24.66 -19.48 -7.98
C ASN A 61 -24.90 -19.83 -6.51
N GLY A 62 -26.15 -19.71 -6.05
CA GLY A 62 -26.51 -19.86 -4.65
C GLY A 62 -25.91 -21.08 -3.92
N SER A 63 -25.64 -20.85 -2.63
CA SER A 63 -25.24 -21.78 -1.55
C SER A 63 -23.74 -22.04 -1.30
N GLU A 64 -23.44 -22.10 0.00
CA GLU A 64 -22.16 -22.42 0.66
C GLU A 64 -21.10 -21.31 0.73
N MET A 65 -21.37 -20.39 1.67
CA MET A 65 -20.40 -19.64 2.45
C MET A 65 -19.51 -20.61 3.26
N SER A 66 -18.54 -21.27 2.62
CA SER A 66 -17.67 -22.27 3.26
C SER A 66 -16.21 -21.81 3.33
N LEU A 67 -15.84 -21.39 4.54
CA LEU A 67 -14.58 -21.68 5.25
C LEU A 67 -13.22 -21.26 4.66
N GLY A 68 -13.12 -20.70 3.45
CA GLY A 68 -11.83 -20.24 2.89
C GLY A 68 -11.38 -18.84 3.33
N TYR A 69 -12.33 -17.96 3.67
CA TYR A 69 -12.04 -16.55 3.98
C TYR A 69 -11.50 -16.32 5.39
N LEU A 70 -11.81 -17.21 6.34
CA LEU A 70 -11.29 -17.10 7.70
C LEU A 70 -9.83 -17.55 7.83
N SER A 71 -9.29 -18.31 6.87
CA SER A 71 -7.89 -18.78 6.95
C SER A 71 -6.90 -17.70 6.52
N ILE A 72 -7.22 -16.89 5.50
CA ILE A 72 -6.28 -15.88 4.96
C ILE A 72 -6.28 -14.59 5.80
N PHE A 73 -7.44 -14.18 6.33
CA PHE A 73 -7.54 -13.00 7.20
C PHE A 73 -7.48 -13.33 8.70
N GLY A 74 -7.78 -14.57 9.11
CA GLY A 74 -7.72 -15.00 10.51
C GLY A 74 -6.31 -15.36 11.00
N GLU A 75 -5.40 -15.82 10.13
CA GLU A 75 -4.00 -16.04 10.52
C GLU A 75 -3.24 -14.73 10.80
N LEU A 76 -3.61 -13.63 10.14
CA LEU A 76 -3.05 -12.29 10.39
C LEU A 76 -3.59 -11.64 11.67
N HIS A 77 -4.71 -12.12 12.22
CA HIS A 77 -5.30 -11.57 13.43
C HIS A 77 -5.04 -12.39 14.70
N TYR A 78 -4.56 -13.65 14.59
CA TYR A 78 -4.26 -14.52 15.74
C TYR A 78 -2.79 -14.93 15.90
N CYS A 79 -1.91 -14.67 14.93
CA CYS A 79 -0.47 -14.77 15.16
C CYS A 79 0.09 -13.36 15.40
N GLY A 80 0.45 -13.05 16.65
CA GLY A 80 1.03 -11.78 17.09
C GLY A 80 2.37 -11.43 16.43
N GLY A 81 2.37 -11.18 15.12
CA GLY A 81 3.55 -10.89 14.30
C GLY A 81 3.56 -9.51 13.65
N PHE A 82 2.49 -8.69 13.77
CA PHE A 82 2.47 -7.33 13.22
C PHE A 82 3.19 -6.28 14.10
N ARG A 83 4.12 -6.74 14.95
CA ARG A 83 4.99 -5.88 15.76
C ARG A 83 6.45 -5.86 15.27
N ALA A 84 6.75 -6.57 14.17
CA ALA A 84 8.12 -6.72 13.66
C ALA A 84 8.44 -5.92 12.38
N PHE A 85 7.49 -5.21 11.76
CA PHE A 85 7.73 -4.51 10.48
C PHE A 85 7.67 -2.98 10.55
N VAL A 86 7.29 -2.39 11.69
CA VAL A 86 7.29 -0.92 11.90
C VAL A 86 8.10 -0.59 13.15
N GLY A 87 9.30 -1.17 13.23
CA GLY A 87 10.22 -1.05 14.36
C GLY A 87 11.66 -1.29 13.92
N LEU A 88 12.07 -0.60 12.85
CA LEU A 88 13.47 -0.40 12.42
C LEU A 88 13.53 0.73 11.40
#